data_AF-A0A2S9FKS6-F1
#
_entry.id   AF-A0A2S9FKS6-F1
#
_cell.length_a   1.000
_cell.length_b   1.000
_cell.length_c   1.000
_cell.angle_alpha   90.00
_cell.angle_beta   90.00
_cell.angle_gamma   90.00
#
_symmetry.space_group_name_H-M   'P 1'
#
loop_
_entity.id
_entity.type
_entity.pdbx_description
1 polymer ?
#
loop_
_entity_poly.entity_id
_entity_poly.type
_entity_poly.pdbx_seq_one_letter_code
_entity_poly.pdbx_strand_id
1 'polypeptide(L)'
;AADVNVGPEPEGAPLEQQGLGWKCPFGTGNGNDTVTSGLEVTWTGTNSQWSNAYLEILYGNEWELTKSPGGAWQFEAKDAEATIPDPFGGPPRKPTMLVTDVSMRVDPIYGEITRRWLDHPEEMNEAFAKAWYKLMHRDMGPISRYLGPWVAEPQLWQDPVPAVD
;
A
#
# COMPACT_ATOMS: atom_id res chain seq x y z
N ALA A 1 -9.55 -18.65 9.83
CA ALA A 1 -8.43 -17.75 10.20
C ALA A 1 -8.11 -18.03 11.65
N ALA A 2 -6.85 -17.90 12.09
CA ALA A 2 -6.60 -17.85 13.52
C ALA A 2 -7.20 -16.51 13.98
N ASP A 3 -8.40 -16.59 14.55
CA ASP A 3 -9.25 -15.45 14.90
C ASP A 3 -8.57 -14.72 16.06
N VAL A 4 -7.64 -13.82 15.73
CA VAL A 4 -7.16 -12.86 16.72
C VAL A 4 -8.39 -12.01 17.02
N ASN A 5 -9.02 -12.22 18.18
CA ASN A 5 -10.23 -11.53 18.63
C ASN A 5 -9.95 -10.03 18.85
N VAL A 6 -9.65 -9.30 17.79
CA VAL A 6 -9.51 -7.85 17.78
C VAL A 6 -10.85 -7.27 18.22
N GLY A 7 -10.79 -6.34 19.18
CA GLY A 7 -11.98 -5.71 19.74
C GLY A 7 -12.80 -4.93 18.71
N PRO A 8 -13.97 -4.41 19.13
CA PRO A 8 -14.85 -3.64 18.26
C PRO A 8 -14.15 -2.40 17.68
N GLU A 9 -14.63 -1.96 16.53
CA GLU A 9 -14.26 -0.71 15.86
C GLU A 9 -14.57 0.53 16.73
N PRO A 10 -14.05 1.74 16.37
CA PRO A 10 -14.16 2.93 17.21
C PRO A 10 -15.57 3.26 17.70
N GLU A 11 -16.60 3.16 16.85
CA GLU A 11 -17.99 3.46 17.22
C GLU A 11 -18.67 2.33 18.04
N GLY A 12 -18.08 1.14 18.05
CA GLY A 12 -18.52 0.00 18.88
C GLY A 12 -17.69 -0.17 20.16
N ALA A 13 -16.65 0.65 20.35
CA ALA A 13 -15.72 0.52 21.46
C ALA A 13 -16.26 1.14 22.76
N PRO A 14 -15.84 0.61 23.94
CA PRO A 14 -16.13 1.23 25.23
C PRO A 14 -15.66 2.69 25.30
N LEU A 15 -16.43 3.54 25.99
CA LEU A 15 -16.18 4.98 26.10
C LEU A 15 -14.78 5.33 26.62
N GLU A 16 -14.22 4.49 27.50
CA GLU A 16 -12.87 4.66 28.04
C GLU A 16 -11.75 4.55 26.99
N GLN A 17 -12.04 4.04 25.79
CA GLN A 17 -11.09 4.03 24.66
C GLN A 17 -11.04 5.37 23.90
N GLN A 18 -11.87 6.35 24.27
CA GLN A 18 -11.76 7.75 23.82
C GLN A 18 -11.70 7.92 22.29
N GLY A 19 -12.61 7.25 21.59
CA GLY A 19 -12.72 7.33 20.12
C GLY A 19 -11.73 6.43 19.36
N LEU A 20 -10.96 5.60 20.06
CA LEU A 20 -10.18 4.52 19.46
C LEU A 20 -10.99 3.20 19.44
N GLY A 21 -10.54 2.24 18.63
CA GLY A 21 -11.11 0.91 18.55
C GLY A 21 -10.07 -0.13 18.11
N TRP A 22 -10.53 -1.33 17.75
CA TRP A 22 -9.72 -2.46 17.32
C TRP A 22 -8.62 -2.85 18.33
N LYS A 23 -8.97 -2.82 19.63
CA LYS A 23 -8.04 -3.22 20.68
C LYS A 23 -7.58 -4.66 20.46
N CYS A 24 -6.30 -4.84 20.16
CA CYS A 24 -5.71 -6.14 19.90
C CYS A 24 -5.31 -6.82 21.23
N PRO A 25 -5.82 -8.03 21.54
CA PRO A 25 -5.44 -8.76 22.75
C PRO A 25 -4.17 -9.61 22.58
N PHE A 26 -3.57 -9.66 21.39
CA PHE A 26 -2.40 -10.47 21.09
C PHE A 26 -1.11 -9.76 21.51
N GLY A 27 -0.26 -10.45 22.28
CA GLY A 27 1.02 -9.91 22.74
C GLY A 27 0.86 -8.56 23.46
N THR A 28 1.62 -7.57 23.01
CA THR A 28 1.53 -6.17 23.46
C THR A 28 0.37 -5.39 22.81
N GLY A 29 -0.25 -5.96 21.77
CA GLY A 29 -1.37 -5.35 21.03
C GLY A 29 -0.97 -4.19 20.11
N ASN A 30 0.33 -3.92 19.95
CA ASN A 30 0.89 -2.88 19.10
C ASN A 30 2.34 -3.24 18.71
N GLY A 31 3.00 -2.38 17.93
CA GLY A 31 4.39 -2.59 17.50
C GLY A 31 4.53 -3.91 16.73
N ASN A 32 5.41 -4.79 17.21
CA ASN A 32 5.68 -6.09 16.59
C ASN A 32 4.50 -7.07 16.68
N ASP A 33 3.52 -6.80 17.56
CA ASP A 33 2.33 -7.63 17.76
C ASP A 33 1.07 -7.00 17.13
N THR A 34 1.24 -6.02 16.25
CA THR A 34 0.13 -5.29 15.63
C THR A 34 -0.66 -6.21 14.70
N VAL A 35 -1.99 -6.20 14.83
CA VAL A 35 -2.90 -6.85 13.89
C VAL A 35 -3.85 -5.80 13.31
N THR A 36 -3.88 -5.70 11.99
CA THR A 36 -4.79 -4.79 11.27
C THR A 36 -5.56 -5.55 10.19
N SER A 37 -4.93 -5.86 9.06
CA SER A 37 -5.57 -6.63 7.97
C SER A 37 -5.55 -8.14 8.22
N GLY A 38 -4.66 -8.61 9.11
CA GLY A 38 -4.35 -10.03 9.29
C GLY A 38 -3.39 -10.60 8.23
N LEU A 39 -2.94 -9.79 7.27
CA LEU A 39 -1.84 -10.10 6.34
C LEU A 39 -0.52 -9.63 6.96
N GLU A 40 0.57 -10.33 6.66
CA GLU A 40 1.91 -10.01 7.16
C GLU A 40 2.86 -9.88 5.97
N VAL A 41 2.81 -8.72 5.29
CA VAL A 41 3.54 -8.46 4.05
C VAL A 41 4.33 -7.16 4.16
N THR A 42 5.60 -7.23 3.78
CA THR A 42 6.49 -6.07 3.63
C THR A 42 7.11 -6.12 2.24
N TRP A 43 6.81 -5.10 1.44
CA TRP A 43 7.12 -5.13 0.00
C TRP A 43 8.57 -4.84 -0.36
N THR A 44 9.28 -4.00 0.41
CA THR A 44 10.60 -3.49 0.00
C THR A 44 11.64 -3.55 1.12
N GLY A 45 12.92 -3.49 0.76
CA GLY A 45 14.01 -3.37 1.72
C GLY A 45 14.19 -1.95 2.30
N THR A 46 13.68 -0.94 1.59
CA THR A 46 13.85 0.49 1.91
C THR A 46 12.51 1.13 2.26
N ASN A 47 11.83 0.61 3.28
CA ASN A 47 10.42 0.93 3.60
C ASN A 47 10.11 2.42 3.88
N SER A 48 11.12 3.24 4.17
CA SER A 48 10.98 4.67 4.43
C SER A 48 11.54 5.56 3.31
N GLN A 49 11.91 4.98 2.16
CA GLN A 49 12.51 5.70 1.03
C GLN A 49 11.81 5.34 -0.28
N TRP A 50 11.53 6.36 -1.09
CA TRP A 50 10.97 6.15 -2.43
C TRP A 50 11.96 5.41 -3.32
N SER A 51 11.49 4.36 -4.01
CA SER A 51 12.29 3.52 -4.91
C SER A 51 11.39 2.76 -5.88
N ASN A 52 11.98 2.14 -6.91
CA ASN A 52 11.28 1.20 -7.78
C ASN A 52 11.32 -0.26 -7.27
N ALA A 53 11.79 -0.46 -6.03
CA ALA A 53 12.06 -1.78 -5.47
C ALA A 53 10.83 -2.70 -5.43
N TYR A 54 9.61 -2.14 -5.32
CA TYR A 54 8.38 -2.93 -5.40
C TYR A 54 8.29 -3.71 -6.73
N LEU A 55 8.51 -3.03 -7.87
CA LEU A 55 8.43 -3.65 -9.18
C LEU A 55 9.63 -4.57 -9.43
N GLU A 56 10.83 -4.18 -8.98
CA GLU A 56 12.04 -5.01 -9.06
C GLU A 56 11.84 -6.34 -8.31
N ILE A 57 11.27 -6.31 -7.10
CA ILE A 57 10.97 -7.49 -6.31
C ILE A 57 9.84 -8.30 -6.96
N LEU A 58 8.77 -7.65 -7.41
CA LEU A 58 7.61 -8.31 -8.04
C LEU A 58 8.01 -9.16 -9.26
N TYR A 59 8.89 -8.63 -10.11
CA TYR A 59 9.35 -9.28 -11.33
C TYR A 59 10.62 -10.12 -11.15
N GLY A 60 11.47 -9.81 -10.17
CA GLY A 60 12.73 -10.51 -9.90
C GLY A 60 12.59 -11.84 -9.15
N ASN A 61 11.39 -12.17 -8.66
CA ASN A 61 11.12 -13.39 -7.89
C ASN A 61 9.98 -14.20 -8.49
N GLU A 62 9.97 -15.51 -8.26
CA GLU A 62 8.76 -16.33 -8.44
C GLU A 62 8.00 -16.42 -7.11
N TRP A 63 6.68 -16.62 -7.16
CA TRP A 63 5.80 -16.47 -6.00
C TRP A 63 5.12 -17.79 -5.62
N GLU A 64 5.19 -18.17 -4.34
CA GLU A 64 4.49 -19.32 -3.78
C GLU A 64 3.39 -18.87 -2.80
N LEU A 65 2.20 -19.45 -2.94
CA LEU A 65 1.05 -19.12 -2.09
C LEU A 65 1.26 -19.70 -0.68
N THR A 66 1.14 -18.84 0.32
CA THR A 66 1.29 -19.19 1.74
C THR A 66 0.21 -18.50 2.58
N LYS A 67 0.22 -18.73 3.89
CA LYS A 67 -0.65 -18.04 4.84
C LYS A 67 0.16 -17.20 5.83
N SER A 68 -0.38 -16.03 6.14
CA SER A 68 0.09 -15.21 7.26
C SER A 68 -0.07 -15.95 8.60
N PRO A 69 0.56 -15.47 9.68
CA PRO A 69 0.26 -15.96 11.03
C PRO A 69 -1.22 -15.85 11.42
N GLY A 70 -1.95 -14.86 10.88
CA GLY A 70 -3.41 -14.72 11.04
C GLY A 70 -4.23 -15.69 10.16
N GLY A 71 -3.58 -16.46 9.28
CA GLY A 71 -4.21 -17.43 8.39
C GLY A 71 -4.79 -16.82 7.11
N ALA A 72 -4.43 -15.58 6.76
CA ALA A 72 -4.81 -14.91 5.52
C ALA A 72 -3.89 -15.35 4.37
N TRP A 73 -4.45 -15.48 3.16
CA TRP A 73 -3.68 -15.88 1.98
C TRP A 73 -2.79 -14.74 1.47
N GLN A 74 -1.51 -15.04 1.24
CA GLN A 74 -0.51 -14.12 0.70
C GLN A 74 0.54 -14.90 -0.11
N PHE A 75 1.48 -14.21 -0.74
CA PHE A 75 2.60 -14.81 -1.46
C PHE A 75 3.93 -14.54 -0.74
N GLU A 76 4.82 -15.53 -0.79
CA GLU A 76 6.24 -15.41 -0.42
C GLU A 76 7.10 -15.73 -1.64
N ALA A 77 8.24 -15.05 -1.78
CA ALA A 77 9.19 -15.31 -2.86
C ALA A 77 9.81 -16.72 -2.73
N LYS A 78 9.65 -17.52 -3.78
CA LYS A 78 10.16 -18.89 -3.88
C LYS A 78 11.69 -18.88 -3.98
N ASP A 79 12.34 -19.74 -3.21
CA ASP A 79 13.80 -19.94 -3.21
C ASP A 79 14.65 -18.66 -3.00
N ALA A 80 14.03 -17.58 -2.49
CA ALA A 80 14.69 -16.30 -2.26
C ALA A 80 15.38 -16.23 -0.88
N GLU A 81 16.47 -15.47 -0.81
CA GLU A 81 17.11 -15.11 0.45
C GLU A 81 16.26 -14.12 1.26
N ALA A 82 16.44 -14.12 2.58
CA ALA A 82 15.79 -13.18 3.46
C ALA A 82 16.53 -11.84 3.45
N THR A 83 15.98 -10.86 2.72
CA THR A 83 16.60 -9.54 2.51
C THR A 83 15.77 -8.38 3.05
N ILE A 84 14.50 -8.60 3.38
CA ILE A 84 13.59 -7.56 3.86
C ILE A 84 13.85 -7.33 5.35
N PRO A 85 14.19 -6.11 5.79
CA PRO A 85 14.51 -5.85 7.19
C PRO A 85 13.25 -5.96 8.05
N ASP A 86 13.42 -6.53 9.24
CA ASP A 86 12.38 -6.55 10.26
C ASP A 86 12.16 -5.13 10.82
N PRO A 87 10.90 -4.69 11.00
CA PRO A 87 10.60 -3.34 11.47
C PRO A 87 11.07 -3.05 12.91
N PHE A 88 11.36 -4.07 13.73
CA PHE A 88 11.76 -3.95 15.13
C PHE A 88 13.13 -4.61 15.44
N GLY A 89 13.94 -4.88 14.41
CA GLY A 89 15.31 -5.39 14.58
C GLY A 89 15.44 -6.91 14.76
N GLY A 90 14.40 -7.67 14.40
CA GLY A 90 14.47 -9.12 14.23
C GLY A 90 15.28 -9.58 13.01
N PRO A 91 15.35 -10.90 12.76
CA PRO A 91 16.00 -11.43 11.56
C PRO A 91 15.29 -10.94 10.29
N PRO A 92 16.03 -10.76 9.18
CA PRO A 92 15.42 -10.38 7.92
C PRO A 92 14.43 -11.45 7.45
N ARG A 93 13.48 -11.02 6.62
CA ARG A 93 12.39 -11.82 6.09
C ARG A 93 12.55 -11.96 4.58
N LYS A 94 11.95 -13.00 4.00
CA LYS A 94 11.86 -13.11 2.54
C LYS A 94 10.90 -12.05 1.98
N PRO A 95 11.06 -11.65 0.72
CA PRO A 95 10.07 -10.82 0.05
C PRO A 95 8.69 -11.48 0.04
N THR A 96 7.66 -10.65 0.22
CA THR A 96 6.25 -11.08 0.27
C THR A 96 5.40 -10.14 -0.57
N MET A 97 4.28 -10.65 -1.08
CA MET A 97 3.34 -9.91 -1.93
C MET A 97 1.90 -10.31 -1.59
N LEU A 98 0.95 -9.41 -1.85
CA LEU A 98 -0.47 -9.73 -1.82
C LEU A 98 -0.92 -10.39 -3.12
N VAL A 99 -2.09 -11.03 -3.09
CA VAL A 99 -2.76 -11.52 -4.31
C VAL A 99 -3.00 -10.36 -5.29
N THR A 100 -3.39 -9.19 -4.77
CA THR A 100 -3.58 -7.97 -5.56
C THR A 100 -2.28 -7.47 -6.18
N ASP A 101 -1.15 -7.64 -5.51
CA ASP A 101 0.16 -7.25 -6.06
C ASP A 101 0.56 -8.17 -7.21
N VAL A 102 0.48 -9.48 -7.02
CA VAL A 102 0.80 -10.45 -8.08
C VAL A 102 -0.12 -10.27 -9.30
N SER A 103 -1.36 -9.84 -9.09
CA SER A 103 -2.30 -9.53 -10.18
C SER A 103 -1.74 -8.47 -11.15
N MET A 104 -0.99 -7.48 -10.64
CA MET A 104 -0.36 -6.43 -11.46
C MET A 104 0.76 -6.95 -12.38
N ARG A 105 1.27 -8.16 -12.13
CA ARG A 105 2.28 -8.83 -12.97
C ARG A 105 1.66 -9.81 -13.97
N VAL A 106 0.66 -10.57 -13.52
CA VAL A 106 0.11 -11.71 -14.29
C VAL A 106 -1.04 -11.34 -15.21
N ASP A 107 -1.78 -10.26 -14.90
CA ASP A 107 -2.79 -9.73 -15.81
C ASP A 107 -2.12 -9.21 -17.09
N PRO A 108 -2.63 -9.52 -18.29
CA PRO A 108 -1.99 -9.13 -19.54
C PRO A 108 -1.95 -7.63 -19.76
N ILE A 109 -2.94 -6.87 -19.27
CA ILE A 109 -3.02 -5.42 -19.43
C ILE A 109 -2.14 -4.74 -18.38
N TYR A 110 -2.35 -5.07 -17.09
CA TYR A 110 -1.55 -4.46 -16.02
C TYR A 110 -0.08 -4.85 -16.13
N GLY A 111 0.22 -6.09 -16.51
CA GLY A 111 1.57 -6.57 -16.68
C GLY A 111 2.35 -5.84 -17.77
N GLU A 112 1.71 -5.36 -18.84
CA GLU A 112 2.36 -4.50 -19.83
C GLU A 112 2.70 -3.12 -19.24
N ILE A 113 1.77 -2.52 -18.49
CA ILE A 113 1.95 -1.21 -17.85
C ILE A 113 3.08 -1.26 -16.82
N THR A 114 3.07 -2.26 -15.93
CA THR A 114 4.04 -2.37 -14.84
C THR A 114 5.41 -2.83 -15.31
N ARG A 115 5.52 -3.64 -16.38
CA ARG A 115 6.82 -3.89 -17.05
C ARG A 115 7.43 -2.61 -17.62
N ARG A 116 6.61 -1.77 -18.28
CA ARG A 116 7.08 -0.46 -18.75
C ARG A 116 7.61 0.40 -17.60
N TRP A 117 6.91 0.44 -16.47
CA TRP A 117 7.34 1.17 -15.28
C TRP A 117 8.55 0.56 -14.57
N LEU A 118 8.80 -0.75 -14.75
CA LEU A 118 10.03 -1.38 -14.28
C LEU A 118 11.23 -0.86 -15.09
N ASP A 119 11.10 -0.80 -16.41
CA ASP A 119 12.17 -0.32 -17.31
C ASP A 119 12.31 1.21 -17.30
N HIS A 120 11.24 1.94 -16.97
CA HIS A 120 11.12 3.40 -16.98
C HIS A 120 10.53 3.93 -15.65
N PRO A 121 11.29 3.89 -14.54
CA PRO A 121 10.81 4.30 -13.22
C PRO A 121 10.35 5.77 -13.16
N GLU A 122 10.92 6.65 -13.99
CA GLU A 122 10.52 8.04 -14.10
C GLU A 122 9.06 8.21 -14.54
N GLU A 123 8.57 7.34 -15.42
CA GLU A 123 7.18 7.37 -15.87
C GLU A 123 6.23 6.90 -14.78
N MET A 124 6.66 5.92 -13.98
CA MET A 124 5.93 5.48 -12.78
C MET A 124 5.80 6.64 -11.80
N ASN A 125 6.90 7.34 -11.51
CA ASN A 125 6.91 8.48 -10.59
C ASN A 125 5.91 9.56 -11.03
N GLU A 126 5.93 9.93 -12.31
CA GLU A 126 5.02 10.93 -12.86
C GLU A 126 3.55 10.46 -12.82
N ALA A 127 3.29 9.23 -13.24
CA ALA A 127 1.95 8.64 -13.25
C ALA A 127 1.38 8.53 -11.83
N PHE A 128 2.18 8.06 -10.87
CA PHE A 128 1.80 7.94 -9.47
C PHE A 128 1.50 9.31 -8.87
N ALA A 129 2.35 10.32 -9.10
CA ALA A 129 2.12 11.68 -8.61
C ALA A 129 0.81 12.28 -9.16
N LYS A 130 0.55 12.14 -10.46
CA LYS A 130 -0.69 12.61 -11.10
C LYS A 130 -1.92 11.86 -10.56
N ALA A 131 -1.83 10.54 -10.43
CA ALA A 131 -2.92 9.71 -9.92
C ALA A 131 -3.21 10.01 -8.44
N TRP A 132 -2.17 10.21 -7.63
CA TRP A 132 -2.31 10.60 -6.22
C TRP A 132 -2.96 11.98 -6.08
N TYR A 133 -2.50 12.97 -6.85
CA TYR A 133 -3.13 14.29 -6.84
C TYR A 133 -4.61 14.20 -7.21
N LYS A 134 -4.95 13.46 -8.29
CA LYS A 134 -6.34 13.23 -8.67
C LYS A 134 -7.14 12.53 -7.57
N LEU A 135 -6.60 11.46 -6.96
CA LEU A 135 -7.27 10.71 -5.89
C LEU A 135 -7.69 11.63 -4.74
N MET A 136 -6.79 12.52 -4.32
CA MET A 136 -6.97 13.41 -3.18
C MET A 136 -7.85 14.65 -3.47
N HIS A 137 -8.13 14.94 -4.74
CA HIS A 137 -8.83 16.18 -5.14
C HIS A 137 -10.05 15.95 -6.04
N ARG A 138 -10.34 14.70 -6.45
CA ARG A 138 -11.45 14.36 -7.37
C ARG A 138 -12.83 14.76 -6.88
N ASP A 139 -13.02 14.95 -5.58
CA ASP A 139 -14.27 15.34 -4.93
C ASP A 139 -14.28 16.82 -4.47
N MET A 140 -13.21 17.57 -4.75
CA MET A 140 -13.13 18.99 -4.39
C MET A 140 -13.90 19.91 -5.34
N GLY A 141 -14.42 19.41 -6.46
CA GLY A 141 -15.16 20.22 -7.44
C GLY A 141 -14.26 21.19 -8.22
N PRO A 142 -14.78 22.35 -8.67
CA PRO A 142 -14.05 23.28 -9.53
C PRO A 142 -12.77 23.81 -8.86
N ILE A 143 -11.75 24.09 -9.68
CA ILE A 143 -10.45 24.58 -9.19
C ILE A 143 -10.54 25.89 -8.41
N SER A 144 -11.60 26.69 -8.63
CA SER A 144 -11.86 27.92 -7.86
C SER A 144 -12.09 27.68 -6.36
N ARG A 145 -12.34 26.43 -5.93
CA ARG A 145 -12.43 26.05 -4.51
C ARG A 145 -11.07 25.74 -3.87
N TYR A 146 -10.00 25.63 -4.65
CA TYR A 146 -8.70 25.18 -4.19
C TYR A 146 -7.96 26.38 -3.61
N LEU A 147 -7.36 26.19 -2.43
CA LEU A 147 -6.71 27.26 -1.67
C LEU A 147 -5.28 26.86 -1.30
N GLY A 148 -4.38 27.85 -1.25
CA GLY A 148 -2.99 27.66 -0.84
C GLY A 148 -1.99 27.77 -2.00
N PRO A 149 -0.68 27.74 -1.70
CA PRO A 149 0.38 28.06 -2.66
C PRO A 149 0.78 26.88 -3.57
N TRP A 150 0.27 25.67 -3.33
CA TRP A 150 0.67 24.45 -4.04
C TRP A 150 -0.45 23.85 -4.90
N VAL A 151 -1.39 24.70 -5.34
CA VAL A 151 -2.42 24.30 -6.30
C VAL A 151 -1.75 24.10 -7.65
N ALA A 152 -1.86 22.88 -8.21
CA ALA A 152 -1.37 22.58 -9.54
C ALA A 152 -2.24 23.24 -10.61
N GLU A 153 -1.70 23.39 -11.82
CA GLU A 153 -2.47 23.86 -12.98
C GLU A 153 -3.72 22.98 -13.24
N PRO A 154 -4.82 23.56 -13.78
CA PRO A 154 -6.03 22.80 -14.08
C PRO A 154 -5.79 21.59 -14.98
N GLN A 155 -6.35 20.45 -14.58
CA GLN A 155 -6.28 19.17 -15.28
C GLN A 155 -7.62 18.80 -15.89
N LEU A 156 -7.62 18.04 -16.98
CA LEU A 156 -8.84 17.70 -17.73
C LEU A 156 -9.94 17.05 -16.86
N TRP A 157 -9.58 16.20 -15.89
CA TRP A 157 -10.55 15.54 -15.02
C TRP A 157 -11.29 16.47 -14.05
N GLN A 158 -10.83 17.73 -13.92
CA GLN A 158 -11.46 18.76 -13.09
C GLN A 158 -12.56 19.53 -13.84
N ASP A 159 -12.82 19.19 -15.11
CA ASP A 159 -13.77 19.88 -15.98
C ASP A 159 -13.57 21.41 -15.97
N PRO A 160 -12.36 21.91 -16.34
CA PRO A 160 -12.01 23.31 -16.18
C PRO A 160 -12.92 24.22 -17.02
N VAL A 161 -13.42 25.28 -16.40
CA VAL A 161 -14.24 26.30 -17.06
C VAL A 161 -13.35 27.51 -17.37
N PRO A 162 -13.36 28.05 -18.60
CA PRO A 162 -12.61 29.25 -18.95
C PRO A 162 -12.98 30.45 -18.07
N ALA A 163 -12.04 31.39 -17.93
CA ALA A 163 -12.33 32.66 -17.28
C ALA A 163 -13.37 33.45 -18.09
N VAL A 164 -14.22 34.20 -17.39
CA VAL A 164 -15.08 35.22 -18.02
C VAL A 164 -14.20 36.43 -18.35
N ASP A 165 -14.31 36.93 -19.58
CA ASP A 165 -13.63 38.12 -20.10
C ASP A 165 -14.40 39.43 -19.85
#